data_AF-A0A9D6USI1-F1
#
_entry.id   AF-A0A9D6USI1-F1
#
_cell.length_a   1.000
_cell.length_b   1.000
_cell.length_c   1.000
_cell.angle_alpha   90.00
_cell.angle_beta   90.00
_cell.angle_gamma   90.00
#
_symmetry.space_group_name_H-M   'P 1'
#
loop_
_entity.id
_entity.type
_entity.pdbx_description
1 polymer ?
#
loop_
_entity_poly.entity_id
_entity_poly.type
_entity_poly.pdbx_seq_one_letter_code
_entity_poly.pdbx_strand_id
1 'polypeptide(L)'
;MVIRTQAYARAGLIGNPSDGYFGKTIALIVRNFRAEVTIYESPRIEIRGGHRDRLHFAGLEEFLADVQMNGYYGGVRLIKAAIKRFSDWCRDHAIVLDRSFTIEYDTDVPVRVGLAGSSAIVTATMRALMAFFRVEIPAPVLPGLILSVELDELGIGAGLQ
;
A
#
# COMPACT_ATOMS: atom_id res chain seq x y z
N MET A 1 -16.36 12.97 -7.12
CA MET A 1 -15.93 13.07 -5.70
C MET A 1 -14.48 12.61 -5.62
N VAL A 2 -13.59 13.40 -4.99
CA VAL A 2 -12.17 13.06 -4.81
C VAL A 2 -11.96 12.69 -3.34
N ILE A 3 -11.33 11.55 -3.08
CA ILE A 3 -11.04 11.04 -1.75
C ILE A 3 -9.53 10.96 -1.59
N ARG A 4 -9.02 11.49 -0.49
CA ARG A 4 -7.60 11.46 -0.14
C ARG A 4 -7.42 10.78 1.21
N THR A 5 -6.61 9.74 1.25
CA THR A 5 -6.30 8.98 2.45
C THR A 5 -4.79 8.93 2.65
N GLN A 6 -4.37 8.71 3.89
CA GLN A 6 -2.95 8.60 4.23
C GLN A 6 -2.71 7.52 5.28
N ALA A 7 -1.49 7.02 5.30
CA ALA A 7 -0.95 6.20 6.37
C ALA A 7 0.50 6.62 6.65
N TYR A 8 0.84 6.78 7.92
CA TYR A 8 2.18 7.19 8.31
C TYR A 8 3.15 6.01 8.30
N ALA A 9 4.43 6.31 8.12
CA ALA A 9 5.51 5.35 8.35
C ALA A 9 5.49 4.83 9.79
N ARG A 10 6.01 3.62 9.98
CA ARG A 10 6.21 3.02 11.31
C ARG A 10 7.58 2.41 11.42
N ALA A 11 8.20 2.53 12.59
CA ALA A 11 9.47 1.92 12.92
C ALA A 11 9.26 0.89 14.04
N GLY A 12 9.87 -0.28 13.91
CA GLY A 12 9.89 -1.25 14.99
C GLY A 12 10.82 -0.82 16.10
N LEU A 13 10.30 -0.69 17.32
CA LEU A 13 11.10 -0.37 18.50
C LEU A 13 11.72 -1.63 19.10
N ILE A 14 10.89 -2.64 19.38
CA ILE A 14 11.34 -3.92 19.93
C ILE A 14 10.38 -5.05 19.56
N GLY A 15 10.92 -6.26 19.47
CA GLY A 15 10.15 -7.50 19.32
C GLY A 15 10.00 -7.99 17.89
N ASN A 16 10.46 -7.27 16.85
CA ASN A 16 10.52 -7.82 15.49
C ASN A 16 11.68 -8.84 15.41
N PRO A 17 11.50 -10.08 14.89
CA PRO A 17 10.36 -10.60 14.10
C PRO A 17 9.34 -11.43 14.89
N SER A 18 9.24 -11.28 16.20
CA SER A 18 8.35 -12.08 17.06
C SER A 18 6.86 -11.97 16.69
N ASP A 19 6.41 -10.91 16.02
CA ASP A 19 5.05 -10.82 15.45
C ASP A 19 4.75 -11.92 14.44
N GLY A 20 5.76 -12.40 13.70
CA GLY A 20 5.64 -13.56 12.81
C GLY A 20 5.57 -14.91 13.55
N TYR A 21 5.84 -14.93 14.86
CA TYR A 21 5.92 -16.14 15.70
C TYR A 21 4.97 -16.06 16.91
N PHE A 22 3.83 -15.36 16.76
CA PHE A 22 2.81 -15.19 17.82
C PHE A 22 3.30 -14.46 19.08
N GLY A 23 4.44 -13.77 18.99
CA GLY A 23 4.99 -12.91 20.03
C GLY A 23 4.40 -11.50 19.99
N LYS A 24 5.00 -10.60 20.76
CA LYS A 24 4.55 -9.20 20.90
C LYS A 24 5.60 -8.25 20.35
N THR A 25 5.15 -7.15 19.76
CA THR A 25 6.01 -6.09 19.24
C THR A 25 5.58 -4.73 19.77
N ILE A 26 6.52 -3.80 19.82
CA ILE A 26 6.23 -2.38 20.01
C ILE A 26 6.76 -1.67 18.77
N ALA A 27 5.88 -0.92 18.11
CA ALA A 27 6.21 -0.05 16.99
C ALA A 27 5.78 1.38 17.28
N LEU A 28 6.44 2.32 16.62
CA LEU A 28 6.20 3.74 16.74
C LEU A 28 5.87 4.31 15.37
N ILE A 29 4.86 5.19 15.32
CA ILE A 29 4.55 5.94 14.10
C ILE A 29 5.58 7.07 13.94
N VAL A 30 6.16 7.19 12.75
CA VAL A 30 7.04 8.31 12.38
C VAL A 30 6.24 9.27 11.51
N ARG A 31 5.61 10.27 12.15
CA ARG A 31 4.65 11.18 11.51
C ARG A 31 5.25 12.07 10.42
N ASN A 32 6.58 12.21 10.39
CA ASN A 32 7.31 12.97 9.39
C ASN A 32 7.20 12.34 7.99
N PHE A 33 6.88 11.05 7.91
CA PHE A 33 6.77 10.34 6.64
C PHE A 33 5.41 9.65 6.51
N ARG A 34 4.85 9.66 5.31
CA ARG A 34 3.56 9.07 4.96
C ARG A 34 3.52 8.53 3.54
N ALA A 35 2.62 7.58 3.34
CA ALA A 35 2.06 7.25 2.05
C ALA A 35 0.68 7.87 1.94
N GLU A 36 0.37 8.39 0.77
CA GLU A 36 -0.88 9.06 0.48
C GLU A 36 -1.48 8.49 -0.80
N VAL A 37 -2.80 8.33 -0.80
CA VAL A 37 -3.54 7.80 -1.93
C VAL A 37 -4.70 8.74 -2.22
N THR A 38 -4.84 9.09 -3.50
CA THR A 38 -5.98 9.84 -4.02
C THR A 38 -6.78 8.93 -4.94
N ILE A 39 -8.09 8.82 -4.72
CA ILE A 39 -9.00 8.06 -5.56
C ILE A 39 -10.19 8.92 -5.95
N TYR A 40 -10.58 8.87 -7.22
CA TYR A 40 -11.76 9.54 -7.72
C TYR A 40 -12.38 8.75 -8.86
N GLU A 41 -13.68 8.97 -9.06
CA GLU A 41 -14.44 8.29 -10.09
C GLU A 41 -14.03 8.75 -11.47
N SER A 42 -13.89 7.79 -12.39
CA SER A 42 -13.50 8.04 -13.77
C SER A 42 -14.09 6.95 -14.69
N PRO A 43 -14.14 7.16 -16.02
CA PRO A 43 -14.79 6.22 -16.94
C PRO A 43 -14.11 4.84 -17.05
N ARG A 44 -12.85 4.72 -16.60
CA ARG A 44 -12.03 3.51 -16.69
C ARG A 44 -11.19 3.35 -15.44
N ILE A 45 -10.84 2.11 -15.10
CA ILE A 45 -9.88 1.87 -14.04
C ILE A 45 -8.49 2.30 -14.50
N GLU A 46 -7.90 3.26 -13.80
CA GLU A 46 -6.55 3.76 -14.06
C GLU A 46 -5.74 3.77 -12.76
N ILE A 47 -4.54 3.21 -12.80
CA ILE A 47 -3.58 3.27 -11.68
C ILE A 47 -2.44 4.17 -12.13
N ARG A 48 -2.34 5.37 -11.57
CA ARG A 48 -1.23 6.28 -11.88
C ARG A 48 -0.05 5.98 -10.98
N GLY A 49 1.07 5.69 -11.62
CA GLY A 49 2.34 5.47 -10.95
C GLY A 49 2.83 6.75 -10.26
N GLY A 50 3.48 6.57 -9.11
CA GLY A 50 4.17 7.65 -8.43
C GLY A 50 5.57 7.87 -9.00
N HIS A 51 6.38 8.71 -8.34
CA HIS A 51 7.77 8.95 -8.75
C HIS A 51 8.65 7.68 -8.77
N ARG A 52 8.22 6.60 -8.10
CA ARG A 52 8.94 5.32 -8.06
C ARG A 52 8.53 4.32 -9.14
N ASP A 53 7.53 4.63 -9.96
CA ASP A 53 7.12 3.80 -11.11
C ASP A 53 7.50 4.48 -12.43
N ARG A 54 8.64 5.19 -12.45
CA ARG A 54 9.13 5.86 -13.65
C ARG A 54 9.47 4.81 -14.71
N LEU A 55 8.96 5.06 -15.91
CA LEU A 55 9.24 4.27 -17.11
C LEU A 55 10.03 5.08 -18.16
N HIS A 56 10.31 6.35 -17.86
CA HIS A 56 11.00 7.28 -18.74
C HIS A 56 12.18 7.91 -17.99
N PHE A 57 13.35 7.82 -18.62
CA PHE A 57 14.64 8.26 -18.10
C PHE A 57 15.36 9.04 -19.19
N ALA A 58 16.19 10.02 -18.81
CA ALA A 58 16.98 10.82 -19.74
C ALA A 58 18.11 10.01 -20.41
N GLY A 59 18.58 8.93 -19.76
CA GLY A 59 19.62 8.05 -20.29
C GLY A 59 19.88 6.84 -19.40
N LEU A 60 20.81 5.97 -19.84
CA LEU A 60 21.13 4.71 -19.17
C LEU A 60 21.67 4.91 -17.75
N GLU A 61 22.50 5.93 -17.53
CA GLU A 61 23.08 6.20 -16.21
C GLU A 61 22.01 6.54 -15.16
N GLU A 62 21.04 7.39 -15.52
CA GLU A 62 19.91 7.71 -14.63
C GLU A 62 19.07 6.47 -14.32
N PHE A 63 18.80 5.65 -15.35
CA PHE A 63 18.08 4.38 -15.17
C PHE A 63 18.80 3.43 -14.21
N LEU A 64 20.11 3.23 -14.38
CA LEU A 64 20.88 2.32 -13.51
C LEU A 64 20.93 2.83 -12.06
N ALA A 65 21.10 4.15 -11.86
CA ALA A 65 21.06 4.75 -10.54
C ALA A 65 19.70 4.57 -9.85
N ASP A 66 18.60 4.75 -10.60
CA ASP A 66 17.24 4.52 -10.10
C ASP A 66 17.02 3.06 -9.70
N VAL A 67 17.39 2.10 -10.56
CA VAL A 67 17.27 0.66 -10.28
C VAL A 67 18.09 0.25 -9.06
N GLN A 68 19.30 0.78 -8.89
CA GLN A 68 20.13 0.47 -7.72
C GLN A 68 19.48 0.95 -6.42
N MET A 69 18.90 2.16 -6.43
CA MET A 69 18.28 2.79 -5.27
C MET A 69 16.90 2.21 -4.94
N ASN A 70 16.02 2.13 -5.94
CA ASN A 70 14.60 1.81 -5.79
C ASN A 70 14.28 0.34 -6.10
N GLY A 71 15.19 -0.37 -6.79
CA GLY A 71 14.94 -1.71 -7.31
C GLY A 71 14.14 -1.64 -8.62
N TYR A 72 13.59 -2.78 -9.01
CA TYR A 72 12.86 -2.93 -10.27
C TYR A 72 11.35 -2.65 -10.15
N TYR A 73 10.86 -2.44 -8.94
CA TYR A 73 9.43 -2.35 -8.66
C TYR A 73 9.10 -1.10 -7.83
N GLY A 74 8.04 -0.40 -8.21
CA GLY A 74 7.46 0.70 -7.43
C GLY A 74 6.19 0.31 -6.67
N GLY A 75 5.40 1.31 -6.30
CA GLY A 75 4.16 1.14 -5.53
C GLY A 75 2.96 0.67 -6.35
N VAL A 76 3.01 0.72 -7.69
CA VAL A 76 1.88 0.25 -8.53
C VAL A 76 1.53 -1.21 -8.27
N ARG A 77 2.51 -2.07 -8.00
CA ARG A 77 2.24 -3.49 -7.67
C ARG A 77 1.48 -3.65 -6.35
N LEU A 78 1.78 -2.80 -5.36
CA LEU A 78 1.12 -2.81 -4.05
C LEU A 78 -0.34 -2.39 -4.20
N ILE A 79 -0.60 -1.36 -5.01
CA ILE A 79 -1.95 -0.89 -5.30
C ILE A 79 -2.76 -1.96 -6.03
N LYS A 80 -2.19 -2.60 -7.07
CA LYS A 80 -2.86 -3.69 -7.80
C LYS A 80 -3.24 -4.83 -6.87
N ALA A 81 -2.30 -5.29 -6.04
CA ALA A 81 -2.54 -6.36 -5.08
C ALA A 81 -3.58 -5.97 -4.02
N ALA A 82 -3.55 -4.73 -3.51
CA ALA A 82 -4.54 -4.21 -2.58
C ALA A 82 -5.95 -4.15 -3.18
N ILE A 83 -6.09 -3.67 -4.43
CA ILE A 83 -7.36 -3.65 -5.15
C ILE A 83 -7.91 -5.07 -5.31
N LYS A 84 -7.06 -6.04 -5.68
CA LYS A 84 -7.46 -7.44 -5.79
C LYS A 84 -7.95 -7.99 -4.46
N ARG A 85 -7.18 -7.86 -3.38
CA ARG A 85 -7.58 -8.35 -2.04
C ARG A 85 -8.85 -7.70 -1.54
N PHE A 86 -9.02 -6.40 -1.76
CA PHE A 86 -10.25 -5.69 -1.44
C PHE A 86 -11.44 -6.23 -2.24
N SER A 87 -11.26 -6.46 -3.54
CA SER A 87 -12.29 -7.01 -4.43
C SER A 87 -12.68 -8.45 -4.04
N ASP A 88 -11.70 -9.28 -3.70
CA ASP A 88 -11.95 -10.65 -3.22
C ASP A 88 -12.71 -10.62 -1.89
N TRP A 89 -12.30 -9.77 -0.93
CA TRP A 89 -13.05 -9.60 0.32
C TRP A 89 -14.49 -9.15 0.08
N CYS A 90 -14.70 -8.18 -0.82
CA CYS A 90 -16.06 -7.72 -1.17
C CYS A 90 -16.89 -8.84 -1.79
N ARG A 91 -16.30 -9.65 -2.69
CA ARG A 91 -16.96 -10.80 -3.32
C ARG A 91 -17.42 -11.82 -2.27
N ASP A 92 -16.56 -12.16 -1.32
CA ASP A 92 -16.84 -13.13 -0.26
C ASP A 92 -17.96 -12.64 0.69
N HIS A 93 -18.19 -11.33 0.76
CA HIS A 93 -19.24 -10.70 1.57
C HIS A 93 -20.44 -10.23 0.74
N ALA A 94 -20.54 -10.66 -0.53
CA ALA A 94 -21.61 -10.29 -1.46
C ALA A 94 -21.79 -8.77 -1.67
N ILE A 95 -20.69 -8.00 -1.59
CA ILE A 95 -20.64 -6.57 -1.86
C ILE A 95 -20.27 -6.34 -3.32
N VAL A 96 -21.13 -5.61 -4.05
CA VAL A 96 -20.91 -5.27 -5.46
C VAL A 96 -20.10 -3.99 -5.59
N LEU A 97 -19.03 -4.04 -6.38
CA LEU A 97 -18.21 -2.88 -6.75
C LEU A 97 -18.62 -2.43 -8.17
N ASP A 98 -19.41 -1.37 -8.27
CA ASP A 98 -20.10 -0.95 -9.51
C ASP A 98 -19.51 0.30 -10.17
N ARG A 99 -18.40 0.82 -9.65
CA ARG A 99 -17.80 2.09 -10.07
C ARG A 99 -16.36 1.93 -10.53
N SER A 100 -16.04 2.55 -11.67
CA SER A 100 -14.68 2.73 -12.17
C SER A 100 -14.01 3.94 -11.51
N PHE A 101 -12.68 3.92 -11.42
CA PHE A 101 -11.93 4.94 -10.70
C PHE A 101 -10.51 5.10 -11.23
N THR A 102 -9.97 6.29 -11.04
CA THR A 102 -8.54 6.55 -11.12
C THR A 102 -8.00 6.60 -9.69
N ILE A 103 -6.91 5.87 -9.45
CA ILE A 103 -6.19 5.85 -8.18
C ILE A 103 -4.74 6.25 -8.41
N GLU A 104 -4.25 7.12 -7.55
CA GLU A 104 -2.91 7.69 -7.60
C GLU A 104 -2.30 7.61 -6.21
N TYR A 105 -0.98 7.46 -6.13
CA TYR A 105 -0.29 7.46 -4.85
C TYR A 105 0.97 8.32 -4.88
N ASP A 106 1.32 8.84 -3.71
CA ASP A 106 2.58 9.51 -3.47
C ASP A 106 3.13 9.08 -2.10
N THR A 107 4.46 9.13 -1.94
CA THR A 107 5.08 8.77 -0.67
C THR A 107 6.44 9.42 -0.48
N ASP A 108 6.66 9.96 0.72
CA ASP A 108 7.95 10.43 1.19
C ASP A 108 8.65 9.44 2.13
N VAL A 109 8.07 8.25 2.37
CA VAL A 109 8.65 7.22 3.24
C VAL A 109 9.94 6.69 2.63
N PRO A 110 11.10 6.86 3.28
CA PRO A 110 12.37 6.41 2.72
C PRO A 110 12.38 4.89 2.53
N VAL A 111 12.95 4.43 1.40
CA VAL A 111 13.07 3.01 1.08
C VAL A 111 14.17 2.35 1.90
N ARG A 112 14.03 1.05 2.17
CA ARG A 112 15.08 0.18 2.74
C ARG A 112 15.64 0.60 4.11
N VAL A 113 14.90 1.40 4.88
CA VAL A 113 15.30 1.85 6.24
C VAL A 113 14.41 1.29 7.36
N GLY A 114 13.61 0.26 7.08
CA GLY A 114 12.74 -0.35 8.10
C GLY A 114 11.55 0.50 8.54
N LEU A 115 11.12 1.46 7.70
CA LEU A 115 10.00 2.37 8.00
C LEU A 115 8.63 1.91 7.48
N ALA A 116 8.53 0.63 7.07
CA ALA A 116 7.31 -0.03 6.58
C ALA A 116 6.54 0.77 5.49
N GLY A 117 7.27 1.37 4.55
CA GLY A 117 6.67 2.18 3.48
C GLY A 117 5.69 1.41 2.58
N SER A 118 5.96 0.13 2.31
CA SER A 118 5.05 -0.72 1.53
C SER A 118 3.72 -0.92 2.25
N SER A 119 3.74 -1.32 3.52
CA SER A 119 2.54 -1.46 4.34
C SER A 119 1.77 -0.14 4.46
N ALA A 120 2.45 1.01 4.50
CA ALA A 120 1.81 2.33 4.50
C ALA A 120 1.03 2.58 3.19
N ILE A 121 1.62 2.29 2.03
CA ILE A 121 0.93 2.42 0.72
C ILE A 121 -0.31 1.51 0.68
N VAL A 122 -0.16 0.25 1.09
CA VAL A 122 -1.28 -0.70 1.12
C VAL A 122 -2.38 -0.22 2.06
N THR A 123 -2.03 0.24 3.26
CA THR A 123 -2.99 0.76 4.25
C THR A 123 -3.74 1.98 3.73
N ALA A 124 -3.03 2.94 3.12
CA ALA A 124 -3.67 4.12 2.51
C ALA A 124 -4.60 3.72 1.35
N THR A 125 -4.19 2.74 0.53
CA THR A 125 -5.00 2.19 -0.56
C THR A 125 -6.29 1.53 -0.05
N MET A 126 -6.20 0.67 0.97
CA MET A 126 -7.38 0.02 1.56
C MET A 126 -8.35 1.05 2.13
N ARG A 127 -7.86 2.07 2.85
CA ARG A 127 -8.68 3.18 3.33
C ARG A 127 -9.36 3.94 2.20
N ALA A 128 -8.65 4.18 1.10
CA ALA A 128 -9.19 4.88 -0.08
C ALA A 128 -10.33 4.08 -0.72
N LEU A 129 -10.15 2.78 -0.90
CA LEU A 129 -11.15 1.88 -1.48
C LEU A 129 -12.39 1.76 -0.59
N MET A 130 -12.20 1.55 0.72
CA MET A 130 -13.28 1.53 1.71
C MET A 130 -14.11 2.82 1.66
N ALA A 131 -13.45 3.98 1.64
CA ALA A 131 -14.14 5.27 1.56
C ALA A 131 -14.82 5.49 0.19
N PHE A 132 -14.20 5.05 -0.91
CA PHE A 132 -14.73 5.23 -2.26
C PHE A 132 -15.97 4.40 -2.53
N PHE A 133 -15.96 3.12 -2.13
CA PHE A 133 -17.07 2.20 -2.30
C PHE A 133 -18.04 2.18 -1.11
N ARG A 134 -17.76 2.97 -0.05
CA ARG A 134 -18.54 3.01 1.20
C ARG A 134 -18.66 1.63 1.85
N VAL A 135 -17.54 0.93 1.88
CA VAL A 135 -17.41 -0.42 2.45
C VAL A 135 -16.74 -0.33 3.82
N GLU A 136 -17.38 -0.92 4.82
CA GLU A 136 -16.81 -1.04 6.17
C GLU A 136 -16.20 -2.41 6.39
N ILE A 137 -14.89 -2.44 6.61
CA ILE A 137 -14.15 -3.64 7.02
C ILE A 137 -13.91 -3.52 8.53
N PRO A 138 -14.29 -4.52 9.34
CA PRO A 138 -14.08 -4.47 10.79
C PRO A 138 -12.62 -4.20 11.15
N ALA A 139 -12.39 -3.32 12.12
CA ALA A 139 -11.05 -2.92 12.54
C ALA A 139 -10.13 -4.11 12.95
N PRO A 140 -10.62 -5.19 13.58
CA PRO A 140 -9.78 -6.37 13.87
C PRO A 140 -9.37 -7.17 12.63
N VAL A 141 -10.12 -7.07 11.53
CA VAL A 141 -9.91 -7.83 10.29
C VAL A 141 -8.98 -7.10 9.33
N LEU A 142 -9.10 -5.76 9.27
CA LEU A 142 -8.39 -4.92 8.30
C LEU A 142 -6.85 -5.11 8.31
N PRO A 143 -6.14 -5.19 9.46
CA PRO A 143 -4.69 -5.42 9.47
C PRO A 143 -4.29 -6.75 8.83
N GLY A 144 -5.07 -7.81 9.06
CA GLY A 144 -4.83 -9.13 8.43
C GLY A 144 -5.02 -9.07 6.91
N LEU A 145 -6.03 -8.34 6.44
CA LEU A 145 -6.25 -8.14 5.01
C LEU A 145 -5.12 -7.31 4.38
N ILE A 146 -4.66 -6.25 5.06
CA ILE A 146 -3.50 -5.46 4.63
C ILE A 146 -2.24 -6.32 4.53
N LEU A 147 -1.95 -7.13 5.56
CA LEU A 147 -0.79 -8.02 5.57
C LEU A 147 -0.84 -9.04 4.43
N SER A 148 -2.02 -9.60 4.15
CA SER A 148 -2.20 -10.58 3.06
C SER A 148 -1.89 -10.02 1.66
N VAL A 149 -1.92 -8.69 1.47
CA VAL A 149 -1.49 -8.06 0.22
C VAL A 149 0.01 -8.28 -0.01
N GLU A 150 0.82 -8.16 1.04
CA GLU A 150 2.26 -8.33 0.95
C GLU A 150 2.61 -9.84 0.93
N LEU A 151 2.05 -10.61 1.85
CA LEU A 151 2.35 -12.05 1.99
C LEU A 151 1.76 -12.89 0.85
N ASP A 152 0.44 -12.88 0.67
CA ASP A 152 -0.26 -13.87 -0.16
C ASP A 152 -0.24 -13.50 -1.65
N GLU A 153 -0.38 -12.21 -1.97
CA GLU A 153 -0.42 -11.76 -3.38
C GLU A 153 0.96 -11.49 -3.96
N LEU A 154 1.89 -10.94 -3.17
CA LEU A 154 3.19 -10.48 -3.66
C LEU A 154 4.36 -11.34 -3.18
N GLY A 155 4.14 -12.30 -2.26
CA GLY A 155 5.20 -13.16 -1.72
C GLY A 155 6.27 -12.38 -0.95
N ILE A 156 5.94 -11.20 -0.43
CA ILE A 156 6.85 -10.34 0.34
C ILE A 156 6.72 -10.72 1.81
N GLY A 157 7.81 -11.18 2.42
CA GLY A 157 7.86 -11.43 3.86
C GLY A 157 7.54 -10.16 4.65
N ALA A 158 6.46 -10.19 5.44
CA ALA A 158 5.97 -9.09 6.25
C ALA A 158 5.35 -9.62 7.55
N GLY A 159 5.15 -8.72 8.52
CA GLY A 159 4.55 -9.01 9.83
C GLY A 159 3.50 -7.98 10.24
N LEU A 160 2.72 -8.29 11.29
CA LEU A 160 1.57 -7.52 11.77
C LEU A 160 1.92 -6.26 12.58
N GLN A 161 3.21 -6.02 12.86
CA GLN A 161 3.68 -4.84 13.61
C GLN A 161 3.17 -3.49 13.06
#